data_AF-A0A2N1MA66-F1
#
_entry.id   AF-A0A2N1MA66-F1
#
_cell.length_a   1.000
_cell.length_b   1.000
_cell.length_c   1.000
_cell.angle_alpha   90.00
_cell.angle_beta   90.00
_cell.angle_gamma   90.00
#
_symmetry.space_group_name_H-M   'P 1'
#
loop_
_entity.id
_entity.type
_entity.pdbx_description
1 polymer ?
#
loop_
_entity_poly.entity_id
_entity_poly.type
_entity_poly.pdbx_seq_one_letter_code
_entity_poly.pdbx_strand_id
1 'polypeptide(L)' 'YLCSQSNELSKKPRKNPDITKQRDRESMDRYNCKGRIKILIDETEHIAYIVIKHHILHNLPPDVSIPETIKQFIKD' A
#
# COMPACT_ATOMS: atom_id res chain seq x y z
N TYR A 1 6.93 9.78 6.49
CA TYR A 1 6.33 8.81 5.55
C TYR A 1 4.81 8.95 5.60
N LEU A 2 4.12 8.88 4.45
CA LEU A 2 2.65 9.01 4.34
C LEU A 2 1.99 7.63 4.15
N CYS A 3 0.75 7.48 4.60
CA CYS A 3 -0.02 6.24 4.40
C CYS A 3 -0.16 5.91 2.90
N SER A 4 0.14 4.67 2.53
CA SER A 4 0.13 4.18 1.14
C SER A 4 -1.24 4.23 0.47
N GLN A 5 -2.32 4.24 1.26
CA GLN A 5 -3.71 4.36 0.82
C GLN A 5 -4.26 5.80 0.93
N SER A 6 -3.43 6.79 1.29
CA SER A 6 -3.84 8.19 1.33
C SER A 6 -4.27 8.69 -0.06
N ASN A 7 -5.35 9.49 -0.11
CA ASN A 7 -5.77 10.21 -1.32
C ASN A 7 -4.65 11.11 -1.88
N GLU A 8 -3.79 11.66 -1.01
CA GLU A 8 -2.67 12.53 -1.42
C GLU A 8 -1.64 11.79 -2.29
N LEU A 9 -1.54 10.46 -2.16
CA LEU A 9 -0.66 9.63 -2.96
C LEU A 9 -1.33 9.06 -4.22
N SER A 10 -2.56 9.51 -4.54
CA SER A 10 -3.24 9.05 -5.74
C SER A 10 -2.49 9.50 -6.99
N LYS A 11 -1.93 8.52 -7.72
CA LYS A 11 -1.38 8.77 -9.04
C LYS A 11 -2.52 8.75 -10.06
N LYS A 12 -2.43 9.62 -11.07
CA LYS A 12 -3.32 9.57 -12.23
C LYS A 12 -3.23 8.17 -12.86
N PRO A 13 -4.36 7.48 -13.11
CA PRO A 13 -4.34 6.14 -13.69
C PRO A 13 -3.56 6.13 -15.00
N ARG A 14 -2.50 5.32 -15.09
CA ARG A 14 -1.73 5.08 -16.33
C ARG A 14 -2.33 3.91 -17.11
N LYS A 15 -3.65 3.94 -17.33
CA LYS A 15 -4.33 2.90 -18.10
C LYS A 15 -4.05 3.11 -19.60
N ASN A 16 -3.85 2.02 -20.33
CA ASN A 16 -3.77 2.07 -21.78
C ASN A 16 -5.13 2.55 -22.32
N PRO A 17 -5.18 3.53 -23.25
CA PRO A 17 -6.44 3.95 -23.87
C PRO A 17 -7.20 2.78 -24.52
N ASP A 18 -6.47 1.80 -25.06
CA ASP A 18 -7.02 0.57 -25.58
C ASP A 18 -7.47 -0.34 -24.43
N ILE A 19 -8.78 -0.53 -24.29
CA ILE A 19 -9.39 -1.29 -23.20
C ILE A 19 -8.95 -2.76 -23.19
N THR A 20 -8.64 -3.33 -24.36
CA THR A 20 -8.20 -4.73 -24.50
C THR A 20 -6.79 -4.96 -23.97
N LYS A 21 -6.02 -3.89 -23.78
CA LYS A 21 -4.65 -3.92 -23.25
C LYS A 21 -4.56 -3.45 -21.80
N GLN A 22 -5.70 -3.20 -21.16
CA GLN A 22 -5.74 -2.93 -19.73
C GLN A 22 -5.66 -4.25 -18.97
N ARG A 23 -4.95 -4.26 -17.83
CA ARG A 23 -4.98 -5.39 -16.90
C ARG A 23 -6.30 -5.36 -16.14
N ASP A 24 -6.90 -6.52 -15.89
CA ASP A 24 -8.05 -6.72 -14.99
C ASP A 24 -7.67 -6.56 -13.51
N ARG A 25 -7.01 -5.44 -13.19
CA ARG A 25 -6.69 -5.09 -11.80
C ARG A 25 -7.64 -4.00 -11.33
N GLU A 26 -8.44 -4.34 -10.35
CA GLU A 26 -9.28 -3.36 -9.65
C GLU A 26 -8.43 -2.26 -9.01
N SER A 27 -9.00 -1.06 -8.94
CA SER A 27 -8.36 0.03 -8.23
C SER A 27 -8.45 -0.22 -6.73
N MET A 28 -7.35 0.01 -6.02
CA MET A 28 -7.38 0.01 -4.55
C MET A 28 -8.12 1.24 -4.03
N ASP A 29 -8.95 1.06 -3.01
CA ASP A 29 -9.62 2.14 -2.31
C ASP A 29 -8.63 3.11 -1.67
N ARG A 30 -9.00 4.39 -1.65
CA ARG A 30 -8.20 5.48 -1.14
C ARG A 30 -8.99 6.27 -0.10
N TYR A 31 -8.29 6.76 0.92
CA TYR A 31 -8.92 7.37 2.08
C TYR A 31 -8.28 8.71 2.43
N ASN A 32 -9.07 9.63 3.00
CA ASN A 32 -8.56 10.86 3.60
C ASN A 32 -8.07 10.62 5.04
N CYS A 33 -7.14 9.69 5.19
CA CYS A 33 -6.76 9.13 6.48
C CYS A 33 -5.79 9.98 7.29
N LYS A 34 -5.16 10.96 6.63
CA LYS A 34 -4.12 11.84 7.20
C LYS A 34 -3.04 11.05 7.95
N GLY A 35 -2.79 9.82 7.48
CA GLY A 35 -1.89 8.87 8.11
C GLY A 35 -0.44 9.24 7.89
N ARG A 36 0.35 9.39 8.95
CA ARG A 36 1.79 9.73 8.86
C ARG A 36 2.62 8.96 9.87
N ILE A 37 3.83 8.62 9.45
CA ILE A 37 4.91 8.10 10.30
C ILE A 37 6.03 9.13 10.33
N LYS A 38 6.41 9.57 11.53
CA LYS A 38 7.58 10.42 11.77
C LYS A 38 8.59 9.60 12.58
N ILE A 39 9.82 9.55 12.10
CA ILE A 39 10.94 8.90 12.79
C ILE A 39 11.93 10.01 13.12
N LEU A 40 12.34 10.08 14.38
CA LEU A 40 13.41 10.94 14.86
C LEU A 40 14.52 10.01 15.37
N ILE A 41 15.76 10.25 14.99
CA ILE A 41 16.91 9.49 15.46
C ILE A 41 17.77 10.46 16.27
N ASP A 42 18.03 10.11 17.52
CA ASP A 42 19.02 10.75 18.37
C ASP A 42 20.30 9.89 18.31
N GLU A 43 21.31 10.39 17.60
CA GLU A 43 22.58 9.69 17.44
C GLU A 43 23.45 9.75 18.69
N THR A 44 23.21 10.69 19.60
CA THR A 44 23.99 10.83 20.83
C THR A 44 23.54 9.78 21.85
N GLU A 45 22.24 9.73 22.09
CA GLU A 45 21.64 8.78 23.02
C GLU A 45 21.39 7.40 22.39
N HIS A 46 21.61 7.26 21.08
CA HIS A 46 21.30 6.06 20.29
C HIS A 46 19.82 5.64 20.39
N ILE A 47 18.91 6.62 20.45
CA ILE A 47 17.46 6.40 20.61
C ILE A 47 16.73 6.78 19.33
N ALA A 48 15.78 5.94 18.91
CA ALA A 48 14.85 6.27 17.83
C ALA A 48 13.44 6.50 18.38
N TYR A 49 12.85 7.65 18.06
CA TYR A 49 11.46 7.97 18.38
C TYR A 49 10.58 7.77 17.15
N ILE A 50 9.58 6.90 17.27
CA ILE A 50 8.63 6.60 16.20
C ILE A 50 7.26 7.14 16.60
N VAL A 51 6.73 8.06 15.79
CA VAL A 51 5.38 8.61 15.95
C VAL A 51 4.52 8.17 14.78
N ILE A 52 3.46 7.42 15.09
CA ILE A 52 2.47 6.96 14.11
C ILE A 52 1.16 7.68 14.40
N LYS A 53 0.59 8.34 13.38
CA LYS A 53 -0.73 8.98 13.45
C LYS A 53 -1.61 8.43 12.34
N HIS A 54 -2.84 8.06 12.68
CA HIS A 54 -3.87 7.65 11.73
C HIS A 54 -5.23 8.15 12.21
N HIS A 55 -6.00 8.84 11.36
CA HIS A 55 -7.34 9.32 11.75
C HIS A 55 -8.45 8.28 11.49
N ILE A 56 -8.30 7.43 10.47
CA ILE A 56 -9.31 6.44 10.08
C ILE A 56 -8.59 5.14 9.84
N LEU A 57 -8.75 4.11 10.68
CA LEU A 57 -8.18 2.79 10.40
C LEU A 57 -8.83 2.21 9.13
N HIS A 58 -8.02 1.77 8.17
CA HIS A 58 -8.49 1.10 6.96
C HIS A 58 -8.44 -0.41 7.19
N ASN A 59 -9.30 -1.14 6.49
CA ASN A 59 -9.19 -2.59 6.46
C ASN A 59 -7.84 -3.00 5.87
N LEU A 60 -7.25 -4.06 6.42
CA LEU A 60 -6.09 -4.66 5.79
C LEU A 60 -6.45 -5.06 4.35
N PRO A 61 -5.54 -4.87 3.38
CA PRO A 61 -5.71 -5.43 2.05
C PRO A 61 -5.94 -6.94 2.15
N PRO A 62 -6.84 -7.52 1.35
CA PRO A 62 -7.02 -8.96 1.30
C PRO A 62 -5.71 -9.63 0.86
N ASP A 63 -5.44 -10.80 1.44
CA ASP A 63 -4.31 -11.61 1.00
C ASP A 63 -4.61 -12.16 -0.41
N VAL A 64 -3.81 -11.72 -1.39
CA VAL A 64 -3.88 -12.16 -2.79
C VAL A 64 -2.77 -13.17 -3.11
N SER A 65 -2.16 -13.76 -2.08
CA SER A 65 -1.14 -14.80 -2.24
C SER A 65 -1.75 -16.02 -2.92
N ILE A 66 -1.03 -16.51 -3.92
CA ILE A 66 -1.40 -17.75 -4.62
C ILE A 66 -1.15 -18.93 -3.68
N PRO A 67 -2.11 -19.85 -3.49
CA PRO A 67 -1.90 -21.06 -2.68
C PRO A 67 -0.70 -21.87 -3.19
N GLU A 68 0.05 -22.50 -2.29
CA GLU A 68 1.25 -23.25 -2.67
C GLU A 68 0.93 -24.41 -3.62
N THR A 69 -0.24 -25.02 -3.48
CA THR A 69 -0.75 -26.06 -4.38
C THR A 69 -0.87 -25.58 -5.82
N ILE A 70 -1.33 -24.34 -6.03
CA ILE A 70 -1.43 -23.74 -7.36
C ILE A 70 -0.04 -23.37 -7.89
N LYS A 71 0.88 -22.91 -7.03
CA LYS A 71 2.26 -22.65 -7.46
C LYS A 71 2.99 -23.90 -7.91
N GLN A 72 2.74 -25.03 -7.24
CA GLN A 72 3.28 -26.33 -7.61
C GLN A 72 2.70 -26.78 -8.95
N PHE A 73 1.38 -26.70 -9.13
CA PHE A 73 0.72 -27.03 -10.39
C PHE A 73 1.22 -26.23 -11.61
N ILE A 74 1.60 -24.96 -11.45
CA ILE A 74 2.12 -24.12 -12.55
C ILE A 74 3.59 -24.45 -12.90
N LYS A 75 4.34 -25.05 -11.98
CA LYS A 75 5.76 -25.38 -12.18
C LYS A 75 5.98 -26.67 -12.98
N ASP A 76 4.99 -27.55 -13.01
CA ASP A 76 4.95 -28.77 -13.83
C ASP A 76 4.53 -28.43 -15.27
#